data_AF-A0A2V6R977-F1
#
_entry.id   AF-A0A2V6R977-F1
#
_cell.length_a   1.000
_cell.length_b   1.000
_cell.length_c   1.000
_cell.angle_alpha   90.00
_cell.angle_beta   90.00
_cell.angle_gamma   90.00
#
_symmetry.space_group_name_H-M   'P 1'
#
loop_
_entity.id
_entity.type
_entity.pdbx_description
1 polymer ?
#
loop_
_entity_poly.entity_id
_entity_poly.type
_entity_poly.pdbx_seq_one_letter_code
_entity_poly.pdbx_strand_id
1 'polypeptide(L)' 'MLKGIDPLLSPDLLHALAAMGHGDEVVVADANFPAASLARRLLRLDGA' A
#
# COMPACT_ATOMS: atom_id res chain seq x y z
N MET A 1 5.66 14.49 7.70
CA MET A 1 6.54 13.37 8.08
C MET A 1 6.37 13.09 9.56
N LEU A 2 6.34 11.82 9.96
CA LEU A 2 6.18 11.39 11.35
C LEU A 2 7.51 10.87 11.89
N LYS A 3 7.76 11.03 13.19
CA LYS A 3 8.98 10.53 13.83
C LYS A 3 8.94 9.00 13.89
N GLY A 4 10.00 8.33 13.42
CA GLY A 4 10.12 6.87 13.47
C GLY A 4 9.31 6.11 12.42
N ILE A 5 8.72 6.81 11.44
CA ILE A 5 7.98 6.19 10.33
C ILE A 5 8.64 6.61 9.03
N ASP A 6 8.87 5.65 8.14
CA ASP A 6 9.45 5.91 6.83
C ASP A 6 8.55 6.84 6.01
N PRO A 7 9.07 7.94 5.43
CA PRO A 7 8.27 8.88 4.64
C PRO A 7 7.63 8.27 3.39
N LEU A 8 8.12 7.12 2.91
CA LEU A 8 7.54 6.39 1.79
C LEU A 8 6.16 5.81 2.14
N LEU A 9 5.88 5.62 3.43
CA LEU A 9 4.58 5.21 3.91
C LEU A 9 3.62 6.40 3.85
N SER A 10 3.00 6.57 2.69
CA SER A 10 1.94 7.55 2.47
C SER A 10 0.80 7.36 3.50
N PRO A 11 0.02 8.41 3.81
CA PRO A 11 -1.06 8.31 4.79
C PRO A 11 -2.03 7.15 4.50
N ASP A 12 -2.38 6.92 3.23
CA ASP A 12 -3.30 5.85 2.83
C ASP A 12 -2.67 4.45 2.97
N LEU A 13 -1.37 4.30 2.68
CA LEU A 13 -0.64 3.05 2.89
C LEU A 13 -0.53 2.73 4.38
N LEU A 14 -0.16 3.72 5.19
CA LEU A 14 -0.08 3.56 6.64
C LEU A 14 -1.44 3.18 7.24
N HIS A 15 -2.52 3.82 6.79
CA HIS A 15 -3.87 3.49 7.21
C HIS A 15 -4.29 2.08 6.78
N ALA A 16 -3.97 1.67 5.55
CA ALA A 16 -4.27 0.33 5.06
C ALA A 16 -3.58 -0.75 5.89
N LEU A 17 -2.27 -0.60 6.15
CA LEU A 17 -1.50 -1.54 6.97
C LEU A 17 -2.02 -1.60 8.41
N ALA A 18 -2.36 -0.46 9.02
CA ALA A 18 -2.90 -0.43 10.38
C ALA A 18 -4.30 -1.05 10.51
N ALA A 19 -5.08 -1.06 9.42
CA ALA A 19 -6.41 -1.65 9.38
C ALA A 19 -6.41 -3.15 9.06
N MET A 20 -5.28 -3.72 8.59
CA MET A 20 -5.16 -5.14 8.30
C MET A 20 -5.22 -5.97 9.58
N GLY A 21 -6.05 -7.01 9.55
CA GLY A 21 -6.17 -8.02 10.59
C GLY A 21 -5.26 -9.23 10.35
N HIS A 22 -5.38 -10.22 11.24
CA HIS A 22 -4.68 -11.49 11.06
C HIS A 22 -5.23 -12.24 9.84
N GLY A 23 -4.35 -12.55 8.89
CA GLY A 23 -4.69 -13.25 7.65
C GLY A 23 -5.05 -12.34 6.47
N ASP A 24 -5.06 -11.01 6.66
CA ASP A 24 -5.16 -10.08 5.54
C ASP A 24 -3.84 -10.06 4.75
N GLU A 25 -3.96 -9.99 3.43
CA GLU A 25 -2.83 -10.00 2.50
C GLU A 25 -2.74 -8.67 1.75
N VAL A 26 -1.51 -8.29 1.41
CA VAL A 26 -1.20 -7.11 0.59
C VAL A 26 -0.18 -7.51 -0.48
N VAL A 27 -0.37 -6.99 -1.68
CA VAL A 27 0.54 -7.22 -2.81
C VAL A 27 1.29 -5.93 -3.11
N VAL A 28 2.62 -6.00 -3.07
CA VAL A 28 3.49 -4.99 -3.66
C VAL A 28 3.74 -5.42 -5.09
N ALA A 29 3.26 -4.61 -6.03
CA ALA A 29 3.26 -4.96 -7.45
C ALA A 29 4.15 -4.00 -8.25
N ASP A 30 4.76 -4.51 -9.32
CA ASP A 30 5.48 -3.68 -10.28
C ASP A 30 4.52 -2.93 -11.22
N ALA A 31 5.08 -2.10 -12.09
CA ALA A 31 4.32 -1.30 -13.05
C ALA A 31 3.63 -2.13 -14.17
N ASN A 32 4.02 -3.40 -14.38
CA ASN A 32 3.43 -4.28 -15.39
C ASN A 32 2.27 -5.11 -14.84
N PHE A 33 2.14 -5.21 -13.51
CA PHE A 33 1.07 -5.95 -12.87
C PHE A 33 -0.29 -5.25 -13.10
N PRO A 34 -1.36 -5.99 -13.43
CA PRO A 34 -2.67 -5.42 -13.71
C PRO A 34 -3.45 -5.06 -12.42
N ALA A 35 -2.86 -4.23 -11.55
CA ALA A 35 -3.41 -3.88 -10.24
C ALA A 35 -4.80 -3.25 -10.33
N ALA A 36 -5.04 -2.43 -11.37
CA ALA A 36 -6.30 -1.71 -11.55
C ALA A 36 -7.51 -2.62 -11.78
N SER A 37 -7.32 -3.83 -12.35
CA SER A 37 -8.41 -4.78 -12.58
C SER A 37 -8.55 -5.82 -11.47
N LEU A 38 -7.46 -6.11 -10.73
CA LEU A 38 -7.45 -7.18 -9.72
C LEU A 38 -7.63 -6.67 -8.28
N ALA A 39 -7.21 -5.45 -7.96
CA ALA A 39 -7.14 -5.00 -6.59
C ALA A 39 -8.54 -4.74 -6.01
N ARG A 40 -8.84 -5.35 -4.84
CA ARG A 40 -10.00 -4.97 -4.02
C ARG A 40 -9.87 -3.53 -3.50
N ARG A 41 -8.64 -3.12 -3.17
CA ARG A 41 -8.27 -1.76 -2.79
C ARG A 41 -6.94 -1.43 -3.46
N LEU A 42 -6.93 -0.42 -4.33
CA LEU A 42 -5.74 0.00 -5.04
C LEU A 42 -5.10 1.21 -4.34
N LEU A 43 -3.82 1.09 -4.01
CA LEU A 43 -2.98 2.21 -3.57
C LEU A 43 -1.87 2.40 -4.60
N ARG A 44 -1.64 3.64 -5.03
CA ARG A 44 -0.60 3.98 -6.01
C ARG A 44 0.58 4.63 -5.33
N LEU A 45 1.77 4.14 -5.66
CA LEU A 45 3.07 4.63 -5.21
C LEU A 45 3.98 4.78 -6.44
N ASP A 46 3.52 5.58 -7.41
CA ASP A 46 4.22 5.73 -8.67
C ASP A 46 5.54 6.49 -8.48
N GLY A 47 6.67 5.91 -8.91
CA GLY A 47 7.99 6.55 -8.82
C GLY A 47 8.57 6.69 -7.41
N ALA A 48 7.98 5.97 -6.45
CA ALA A 48 8.42 5.82 -5.07
C ALA A 48 9.73 5.00 -4.96
#